data_AF-T2SYL8-F1
#
_entry.id   AF-T2SYL8-F1
#
_cell.length_a   1.000
_cell.length_b   1.000
_cell.length_c   1.000
_cell.angle_alpha   90.00
_cell.angle_beta   90.00
_cell.angle_gamma   90.00
#
_symmetry.space_group_name_H-M   'P 1'
#
loop_
_entity.id
_entity.type
_entity.pdbx_description
1 polymer ?
#
loop_
_entity_poly.entity_id
_entity_poly.type
_entity_poly.pdbx_seq_one_letter_code
_entity_poly.pdbx_strand_id
1 'polypeptide(L)'
;MDAETQVEHILPQTPKRGSQWNADFNKEKREKWVNNIANLTLLKRKKNAKALNGDFDEKRKIYGGKDPSKVISCYDITKELYSDYRKWDEKSLQKRHDFLYEIITPVLHIEGQEAEYKEEEDDFDLE
;
A
#
# COMPACT_ATOMS: atom_id res chain seq x y z
N MET A 1 0.61 -9.63 -20.71
CA MET A 1 0.05 -9.57 -19.34
C MET A 1 -1.07 -10.59 -19.26
N ASP A 2 -1.10 -11.43 -18.22
CA ASP A 2 -2.25 -12.31 -17.98
C ASP A 2 -3.50 -11.44 -17.77
N ALA A 3 -4.55 -11.68 -18.55
CA ALA A 3 -5.82 -10.93 -18.54
C ALA A 3 -6.52 -10.96 -17.16
N GLU A 4 -6.11 -11.88 -16.27
CA GLU A 4 -6.61 -11.94 -14.90
C GLU A 4 -5.85 -11.06 -13.90
N THR A 5 -4.73 -10.44 -14.28
CA THR A 5 -3.92 -9.60 -13.39
C THR A 5 -4.45 -8.17 -13.34
N GLN A 6 -4.60 -7.62 -12.14
CA GLN A 6 -5.05 -6.25 -11.91
C GLN A 6 -4.14 -5.56 -10.89
N VAL A 7 -4.02 -4.24 -11.03
CA VAL A 7 -3.46 -3.37 -10.00
C VAL A 7 -4.52 -3.21 -8.91
N GLU A 8 -4.11 -3.47 -7.67
CA GLU A 8 -4.91 -3.29 -6.47
C GLU A 8 -4.36 -2.09 -5.68
N HIS A 9 -5.27 -1.29 -5.14
CA HIS A 9 -4.96 -0.21 -4.21
C HIS A 9 -5.16 -0.71 -2.79
N ILE A 10 -4.10 -0.70 -1.97
CA ILE A 10 -4.18 -1.22 -0.60
C ILE A 10 -5.06 -0.29 0.24
N LEU A 11 -4.70 1.00 0.35
CA LEU A 11 -5.59 2.11 0.70
C LEU A 11 -6.54 2.37 -0.47
N PRO A 12 -7.86 2.19 -0.31
CA PRO A 12 -8.81 2.36 -1.41
C PRO A 12 -8.91 3.80 -1.90
N GLN A 13 -9.19 3.97 -3.19
CA GLN A 13 -9.54 5.28 -3.76
C GLN A 13 -10.81 5.87 -3.12
N THR A 14 -11.80 5.01 -2.84
CA THR A 14 -13.07 5.37 -2.19
C THR A 14 -13.29 4.49 -0.95
N PRO A 15 -12.62 4.79 0.19
CA PRO A 15 -12.84 4.07 1.43
C PRO A 15 -14.29 4.16 1.88
N LYS A 16 -14.79 3.09 2.51
CA LYS A 16 -16.15 3.08 3.06
C LYS A 16 -16.25 4.11 4.20
N ARG A 17 -17.42 4.73 4.37
CA ARG A 17 -17.69 5.59 5.53
C ARG A 17 -17.49 4.78 6.81
N GLY A 18 -16.71 5.31 7.75
CA GLY A 18 -16.39 4.62 9.01
C GLY A 18 -15.34 3.50 8.90
N SER A 19 -14.70 3.31 7.74
CA SER A 19 -13.51 2.43 7.63
C SER A 19 -12.31 2.98 8.39
N GLN A 20 -11.37 2.09 8.74
CA GLN A 20 -10.11 2.47 9.40
C GLN A 20 -9.39 3.59 8.62
N TRP A 21 -9.50 3.56 7.28
CA TRP A 21 -8.83 4.48 6.38
C TRP A 21 -9.16 5.96 6.62
N ASN A 22 -10.39 6.27 7.07
CA ASN A 22 -10.77 7.65 7.37
C ASN A 22 -10.29 8.11 8.75
N ALA A 23 -9.94 7.18 9.64
CA ALA A 23 -9.33 7.49 10.93
C ALA A 23 -7.81 7.64 10.77
N ASP A 24 -7.19 6.77 9.97
CA ASP A 24 -5.73 6.71 9.81
C ASP A 24 -5.20 7.78 8.84
N PHE A 25 -6.00 8.24 7.88
CA PHE A 25 -5.58 9.19 6.85
C PHE A 25 -6.54 10.36 6.70
N ASN A 26 -6.03 11.56 6.97
CA ASN A 26 -6.72 12.81 6.61
C ASN A 26 -6.71 13.02 5.09
N LYS A 27 -7.41 14.06 4.61
CA LYS A 27 -7.56 14.32 3.18
C LYS A 27 -6.22 14.46 2.45
N GLU A 28 -5.31 15.24 2.99
CA GLU A 28 -3.99 15.51 2.40
C GLU A 28 -3.14 14.24 2.31
N LYS A 29 -3.05 13.47 3.39
CA LYS A 29 -2.33 12.19 3.41
C LYS A 29 -2.94 11.20 2.42
N ARG A 30 -4.27 11.17 2.28
CA ARG A 30 -4.92 10.32 1.28
C ARG A 30 -4.55 10.74 -0.14
N GLU A 31 -4.56 12.03 -0.45
CA GLU A 31 -4.17 12.55 -1.77
C GLU A 31 -2.71 12.21 -2.11
N LYS A 32 -1.80 12.32 -1.13
CA LYS A 32 -0.39 11.93 -1.26
C LYS A 32 -0.21 10.43 -1.54
N TRP A 33 -0.89 9.58 -0.77
CA TRP A 33 -0.57 8.15 -0.73
C TRP A 33 -1.43 7.26 -1.63
N VAL A 34 -2.64 7.67 -1.99
CA VAL A 34 -3.60 6.78 -2.67
C VAL A 34 -3.07 6.23 -4.00
N ASN A 35 -2.44 7.07 -4.82
CA ASN A 35 -1.88 6.69 -6.12
C ASN A 35 -0.36 6.44 -6.07
N ASN A 36 0.25 6.49 -4.89
CA ASN A 36 1.68 6.28 -4.72
C ASN A 36 2.04 4.81 -4.96
N ILE A 37 3.20 4.53 -5.54
CA ILE A 37 3.67 3.18 -5.85
C ILE A 37 3.69 2.26 -4.62
N ALA A 38 3.99 2.80 -3.44
CA ALA A 38 3.96 2.07 -2.18
C ALA A 38 2.57 1.48 -1.88
N ASN A 39 1.52 2.17 -2.30
CA ASN A 39 0.13 1.76 -2.09
C ASN A 39 -0.41 0.77 -3.14
N LEU A 40 0.39 0.43 -4.15
CA LEU A 40 -0.03 -0.43 -5.25
C LEU A 40 0.53 -1.84 -5.10
N THR A 41 -0.25 -2.81 -5.56
CA THR A 41 0.17 -4.21 -5.64
C THR A 41 -0.51 -4.95 -6.78
N LEU A 42 -0.06 -6.16 -7.09
CA LEU A 42 -0.67 -7.01 -8.12
C LEU A 42 -1.54 -8.10 -7.51
N LEU A 43 -2.74 -8.26 -8.05
CA LEU A 43 -3.68 -9.31 -7.67
C LEU A 43 -4.40 -9.92 -8.86
N LYS A 44 -4.79 -11.18 -8.70
CA LYS A 44 -5.76 -11.80 -9.60
C LYS A 44 -7.14 -11.18 -9.41
N ARG A 45 -7.89 -11.00 -10.49
CA ARG A 45 -9.24 -10.41 -10.51
C ARG A 45 -10.17 -10.97 -9.44
N LYS A 46 -10.19 -12.30 -9.25
CA LYS A 46 -11.03 -12.96 -8.21
C LYS A 46 -10.65 -12.58 -6.78
N LYS A 47 -9.37 -12.30 -6.51
CA LYS A 47 -8.89 -11.82 -5.20
C LYS A 47 -9.14 -10.33 -5.04
N ASN A 48 -8.91 -9.55 -6.10
CA ASN A 48 -9.16 -8.11 -6.11
C ASN A 48 -10.63 -7.79 -5.81
N ALA A 49 -11.56 -8.51 -6.46
CA ALA A 49 -13.00 -8.39 -6.21
C ALA A 49 -13.44 -8.84 -4.80
N LYS A 50 -12.58 -9.53 -4.04
CA LYS A 50 -12.83 -9.88 -2.63
C LYS A 50 -12.26 -8.83 -1.67
N ALA A 51 -11.13 -8.22 -2.03
CA ALA A 51 -10.46 -7.20 -1.22
C ALA A 51 -11.25 -5.89 -1.24
N LEU A 52 -11.66 -5.41 -2.43
CA LEU A 52 -12.46 -4.19 -2.62
C LEU A 52 -11.97 -3.03 -1.73
N ASN A 53 -12.89 -2.37 -1.04
CA ASN A 53 -12.61 -1.26 -0.12
C ASN A 53 -12.57 -1.74 1.34
N GLY A 54 -12.16 -3.00 1.57
CA GLY A 54 -11.99 -3.57 2.91
C GLY A 54 -10.86 -2.90 3.68
N ASP A 55 -10.83 -3.14 4.98
CA ASP A 55 -9.76 -2.67 5.85
C ASP A 55 -8.50 -3.50 5.63
N PHE A 56 -7.33 -2.96 6.01
CA PHE A 56 -6.05 -3.61 5.70
C PHE A 56 -5.97 -5.04 6.24
N ASP A 57 -6.47 -5.28 7.46
CA ASP A 57 -6.44 -6.61 8.07
C ASP A 57 -7.26 -7.64 7.28
N GLU A 58 -8.36 -7.22 6.66
CA GLU A 58 -9.18 -8.07 5.79
C GLU A 58 -8.45 -8.36 4.48
N LYS A 59 -7.94 -7.30 3.84
CA LYS A 59 -7.16 -7.38 2.60
C LYS A 59 -5.93 -8.28 2.78
N ARG A 60 -5.18 -8.09 3.87
CA ARG A 60 -3.98 -8.87 4.22
C ARG A 60 -4.30 -10.37 4.27
N LYS A 61 -5.41 -10.78 4.90
CA LYS A 61 -5.83 -12.19 4.95
C LYS A 61 -6.11 -12.77 3.55
N ILE A 62 -6.68 -11.99 2.64
CA ILE A 62 -6.94 -12.38 1.24
C ILE A 62 -5.62 -12.58 0.49
N TYR A 63 -4.64 -11.70 0.73
CA TYR A 63 -3.32 -11.78 0.10
C TYR A 63 -2.58 -13.06 0.49
N GLY A 64 -2.59 -13.37 1.80
CA GLY A 64 -1.94 -14.54 2.39
C GLY A 64 -2.70 -15.86 2.29
N GLY A 65 -3.86 -15.91 1.62
CA GLY A 65 -4.54 -17.18 1.36
C GLY A 65 -4.95 -17.96 2.60
N LYS A 66 -5.38 -17.30 3.69
CA LYS A 66 -5.79 -17.96 4.96
C LYS A 66 -7.05 -18.85 4.86
N ASP A 67 -7.53 -19.14 3.66
CA ASP A 67 -8.51 -20.18 3.41
C ASP A 67 -7.71 -21.44 3.00
N PRO A 68 -7.87 -22.59 3.68
CA PRO A 68 -7.09 -23.81 3.41
C PRO A 68 -7.23 -24.34 1.97
N SER A 69 -8.21 -23.83 1.19
CA SER A 69 -8.40 -24.14 -0.23
C SER A 69 -7.76 -23.13 -1.20
N LYS A 70 -7.11 -22.06 -0.73
CA LYS A 70 -6.69 -20.92 -1.56
C LYS A 70 -5.20 -20.64 -1.49
N VAL A 71 -4.54 -20.79 -2.63
CA VAL A 71 -3.14 -20.43 -2.87
C VAL A 71 -2.89 -18.96 -2.49
N ILE A 72 -1.75 -18.68 -1.84
CA ILE A 72 -1.21 -17.32 -1.59
C ILE A 72 -1.12 -16.54 -2.92
N SER A 73 -1.06 -15.21 -2.88
CA SER A 73 -0.76 -14.44 -4.09
C SER A 73 0.50 -14.97 -4.79
N CYS A 74 0.48 -15.14 -6.11
CA CYS A 74 1.65 -15.55 -6.87
C CYS A 74 2.67 -14.41 -7.06
N TYR A 75 2.30 -13.16 -6.78
CA TYR A 75 3.17 -11.99 -6.90
C TYR A 75 3.93 -11.73 -5.60
N ASP A 76 5.25 -11.67 -5.67
CA ASP A 76 6.10 -11.48 -4.50
C ASP A 76 5.86 -10.14 -3.81
N ILE A 77 5.59 -9.08 -4.58
CA ILE A 77 5.26 -7.74 -4.05
C ILE A 77 3.99 -7.75 -3.16
N THR A 78 3.11 -8.73 -3.37
CA THR A 78 1.87 -8.93 -2.60
C THR A 78 2.09 -9.90 -1.44
N LYS A 79 3.03 -10.84 -1.56
CA LYS A 79 3.44 -11.73 -0.44
C LYS A 79 4.13 -10.95 0.67
N GLU A 80 4.93 -9.94 0.30
CA GLU A 80 5.57 -9.00 1.23
C GLU A 80 4.53 -8.29 2.12
N LEU A 81 3.43 -7.79 1.53
CA LEU A 81 2.33 -7.15 2.26
C LEU A 81 1.73 -8.05 3.36
N TYR A 82 1.63 -9.34 3.07
CA TYR A 82 1.14 -10.31 4.03
C TYR A 82 2.15 -10.61 5.14
N SER A 83 3.42 -10.76 4.76
CA SER A 83 4.48 -11.25 5.63
C SER A 83 4.98 -10.16 6.57
N ASP A 84 5.24 -8.97 6.02
CA ASP A 84 6.10 -7.96 6.63
C ASP A 84 5.31 -6.80 7.27
N TYR A 85 4.04 -6.62 6.89
CA TYR A 85 3.20 -5.54 7.38
C TYR A 85 2.06 -6.08 8.23
N ARG A 86 1.93 -5.56 9.45
CA ARG A 86 0.79 -5.84 10.36
C ARG A 86 -0.26 -4.74 10.36
N LYS A 87 0.13 -3.53 9.97
CA LYS A 87 -0.73 -2.34 9.83
C LYS A 87 -0.35 -1.58 8.57
N TRP A 88 -1.27 -0.78 8.07
CA TRP A 88 -1.07 0.04 6.86
C TRP A 88 -1.30 1.51 7.17
N ASP A 89 -0.34 2.09 7.87
CA ASP A 89 -0.27 3.51 8.19
C ASP A 89 0.78 4.21 7.31
N GLU A 90 0.93 5.51 7.51
CA GLU A 90 1.92 6.33 6.78
C GLU A 90 3.36 5.83 6.96
N LYS A 91 3.70 5.29 8.14
CA LYS A 91 5.03 4.72 8.39
C LYS A 91 5.29 3.48 7.53
N SER A 92 4.30 2.59 7.41
CA SER A 92 4.36 1.45 6.50
C SER A 92 4.49 1.87 5.04
N LEU A 93 3.76 2.91 4.62
CA LEU A 93 3.81 3.44 3.26
C LEU A 93 5.17 4.05 2.92
N GLN A 94 5.74 4.88 3.81
CA GLN A 94 7.06 5.47 3.60
C GLN A 94 8.15 4.38 3.51
N LYS A 95 8.15 3.43 4.45
CA LYS A 95 9.11 2.31 4.43
C LYS A 95 9.04 1.54 3.11
N ARG A 96 7.85 1.26 2.60
CA ARG A 96 7.67 0.55 1.33
C ARG A 96 8.05 1.42 0.14
N HIS A 97 7.76 2.71 0.19
CA HIS A 97 8.15 3.66 -0.85
C HIS A 97 9.66 3.63 -1.04
N ASP A 98 10.42 3.78 0.04
CA ASP A 98 11.89 3.82 0.00
C ASP A 98 12.45 2.49 -0.54
N PHE A 99 11.92 1.36 -0.06
CA PHE A 99 12.29 0.04 -0.58
C PHE A 99 12.04 -0.13 -2.08
N LEU A 100 10.87 0.29 -2.57
CA LEU A 100 10.54 0.18 -3.99
C LEU A 100 11.34 1.17 -4.84
N TYR A 101 11.61 2.36 -4.33
CA TYR A 101 12.43 3.37 -5.00
C TYR A 101 13.84 2.83 -5.27
N GLU A 102 14.50 2.27 -4.25
CA GLU A 102 15.83 1.66 -4.38
C GLU A 102 15.87 0.54 -5.44
N ILE A 103 14.78 -0.21 -5.62
CA ILE A 103 14.69 -1.28 -6.62
C ILE A 103 14.42 -0.72 -8.02
N ILE A 104 13.53 0.26 -8.13
CA ILE A 104 12.99 0.73 -9.42
C ILE A 104 13.93 1.74 -10.08
N THR A 105 14.53 2.65 -9.32
CA THR A 105 15.40 3.72 -9.83
C THR A 105 16.53 3.20 -10.73
N PRO A 106 17.35 2.19 -10.35
CA PRO A 106 18.41 1.69 -11.22
C PRO A 106 17.87 0.95 -12.46
N VAL A 107 16.68 0.35 -12.38
CA VAL A 107 16.08 -0.38 -13.50
C VAL A 107 15.52 0.57 -14.55
N LEU A 108 14.86 1.64 -14.10
CA LEU A 108 14.21 2.61 -14.96
C LEU A 108 15.10 3.82 -15.28
N HIS A 109 16.32 3.88 -14.73
CA HIS A 109 17.28 4.98 -14.91
C HIS A 109 16.68 6.35 -14.53
N ILE A 110 15.94 6.41 -13.40
CA ILE A 110 15.24 7.62 -12.92
C ILE A 110 16.15 8.41 -11.96
N GLU A 111 17.44 8.51 -12.26
CA GLU A 111 18.40 9.20 -11.38
C GLU A 111 18.06 10.70 -11.25
N GLY A 112 18.14 11.24 -10.02
CA GLY A 112 18.03 12.68 -9.76
C GLY A 112 16.63 13.25 -9.48
N GLN A 113 15.61 12.42 -9.26
CA GLN A 113 14.33 12.88 -8.69
C GLN A 113 14.34 12.72 -7.16
N GLU A 114 15.17 13.52 -6.48
CA GLU A 114 15.08 13.62 -5.02
C GLU A 114 13.83 14.46 -4.69
N ALA A 115 12.88 13.85 -3.97
CA ALA A 115 11.85 14.62 -3.30
C ALA A 115 12.47 15.21 -2.03
N GLU A 116 12.63 16.53 -1.97
CA GLU A 116 12.91 17.25 -0.73
C GLU A 116 11.77 16.97 0.27
N TYR A 117 11.96 15.98 1.14
CA TYR A 117 11.13 15.83 2.32
C TYR A 117 11.65 16.83 3.35
N LYS A 118 11.01 18.00 3.42
CA LYS A 118 11.14 18.87 4.60
C LYS A 118 10.49 18.13 5.77
N GLU A 119 11.31 17.65 6.69
CA GLU A 119 10.87 17.40 8.05
C GLU A 119 10.46 18.77 8.60
N GLU A 120 9.17 19.08 8.56
CA GLU A 120 8.63 20.07 9.49
C GLU A 120 8.71 19.41 10.87
N GLU A 121 9.81 19.68 11.58
CA GLU A 121 9.84 19.51 13.02
C GLU A 121 8.69 20.36 13.56
N ASP A 122 7.63 19.68 14.02
CA ASP A 122 6.61 20.28 14.88
C ASP A 122 7.33 20.81 16.12
N ASP A 123 7.69 22.09 16.07
CA ASP A 123 8.17 22.90 17.19
C ASP A 123 7.03 23.03 18.18
N PHE A 124 6.85 21.98 18.99
CA PHE A 124 5.95 21.98 20.13
C PHE A 124 6.65 22.76 21.24
N ASP A 125 6.66 24.09 21.10
CA ASP A 125 7.02 25.03 22.15
C ASP A 125 5.99 24.85 23.30
N LEU A 126 6.36 23.99 24.26
CA LEU A 126 5.85 24.04 25.62
C LEU A 126 6.93 24.65 26.50
N GLU A 127 6.93 25.98 26.60
CA GLU A 127 6.89 26.72 27.87
C GLU A 127 6.62 28.22 27.65
#